data_AF-A0A8U0LYG8-F1
#
_entry.id   AF-A0A8U0LYG8-F1
#
_cell.length_a   1.000
_cell.length_b   1.000
_cell.length_c   1.000
_cell.angle_alpha   90.00
_cell.angle_beta   90.00
_cell.angle_gamma   90.00
#
_symmetry.space_group_name_H-M   'P 1'
#
loop_
_entity.id
_entity.type
_entity.pdbx_description
1 polymer ?
#
loop_
_entity_poly.entity_id
_entity_poly.type
_entity_poly.pdbx_seq_one_letter_code
_entity_poly.pdbx_strand_id
1 'polypeptide(L)'
;MKFSLLFFLVFASSPLFAQQPVYQQFEVDSAAQPRGGMAYLQLFLQTNLRKPIAAQAAGKAVRTTVTGIIEPDGRLTEVKAIPSNSPDADREAVRVFSLFNAWQPARKGGERVRQAINFPVLFKANEPFVYANGARIDHFDAKYAFVPMGSEQARFRQITPLDANGINNGDVILEKGKGTNWQAVSRTKFVNRLRPANLSGPAAQVVGQQTDDHSWTGTVYTLSMTGDLLEQQHYQNGIPDGMQTTYHENGIVQQQTYSDKESTSSTSWYPTGQLKQTRSTK
;
A
#
# COMPACT_ATOMS: atom_id res chain seq x y z
N MET A 1 -62.94 5.47 -50.99
CA MET A 1 -62.64 5.19 -49.56
C MET A 1 -61.16 5.49 -49.32
N LYS A 2 -60.83 6.59 -48.62
CA LYS A 2 -59.46 6.94 -48.23
C LYS A 2 -59.35 6.72 -46.72
N PHE A 3 -58.57 5.72 -46.30
CA PHE A 3 -58.27 5.47 -44.88
C PHE A 3 -57.15 6.42 -44.45
N SER A 4 -57.46 7.40 -43.62
CA SER A 4 -56.45 8.16 -42.87
C SER A 4 -55.99 7.31 -41.69
N LEU A 5 -54.75 6.84 -41.74
CA LEU A 5 -54.09 6.19 -40.62
C LEU A 5 -53.61 7.28 -39.65
N LEU A 6 -54.28 7.42 -38.50
CA LEU A 6 -53.85 8.31 -37.43
C LEU A 6 -52.70 7.65 -36.66
N PHE A 7 -51.48 8.16 -36.83
CA PHE A 7 -50.29 7.68 -36.13
C PHE A 7 -50.26 8.29 -34.73
N PHE A 8 -50.69 7.54 -33.71
CA PHE A 8 -50.53 7.94 -32.30
C PHE A 8 -49.06 7.80 -31.90
N LEU A 9 -48.35 8.93 -31.86
CA LEU A 9 -46.99 9.02 -31.37
C LEU A 9 -47.02 8.97 -29.83
N VAL A 10 -46.86 7.76 -29.27
CA VAL A 10 -46.70 7.56 -27.82
C VAL A 10 -45.32 8.09 -27.43
N PHE A 11 -45.27 9.32 -26.91
CA PHE A 11 -44.10 9.83 -26.21
C PHE A 11 -43.95 9.06 -24.89
N ALA A 12 -43.13 8.00 -24.89
CA ALA A 12 -42.63 7.40 -23.67
C ALA A 12 -41.67 8.40 -23.00
N SER A 13 -42.20 9.24 -22.12
CA SER A 13 -41.40 10.08 -21.23
C SER A 13 -40.71 9.17 -20.22
N SER A 14 -39.50 8.69 -20.56
CA SER A 14 -38.61 8.12 -19.57
C SER A 14 -38.32 9.20 -18.53
N PRO A 15 -38.61 8.99 -17.23
CA PRO A 15 -38.17 9.93 -16.22
C PRO A 15 -36.65 10.04 -16.32
N LEU A 16 -36.14 11.24 -16.59
CA LEU A 16 -34.76 11.57 -16.28
C LEU A 16 -34.61 11.28 -14.79
N PHE A 17 -33.93 10.19 -14.43
CA PHE A 17 -33.41 10.04 -13.08
C PHE A 17 -32.41 11.18 -12.89
N ALA A 18 -32.88 12.31 -12.35
CA ALA A 18 -32.01 13.37 -11.89
C ALA A 18 -31.08 12.73 -10.86
N GLN A 19 -29.78 12.71 -11.17
CA GLN A 19 -28.77 12.20 -10.26
C GLN A 19 -28.92 12.98 -8.94
N GLN A 20 -29.04 12.26 -7.81
CA GLN A 20 -29.20 12.92 -6.51
C GLN A 20 -28.09 13.98 -6.32
N PRO A 21 -28.42 15.16 -5.75
CA PRO A 21 -27.43 16.19 -5.49
C PRO A 21 -26.34 15.65 -4.57
N VAL A 22 -25.10 16.05 -4.83
CA VAL A 22 -23.94 15.71 -4.00
C VAL A 22 -23.76 16.81 -2.98
N TYR A 23 -23.98 16.50 -1.71
CA TYR A 23 -23.89 17.47 -0.61
C TYR A 23 -22.46 17.61 -0.09
N GLN A 24 -22.12 18.80 0.40
CA GLN A 24 -20.94 19.07 1.21
C GLN A 24 -21.16 18.64 2.66
N GLN A 25 -20.07 18.55 3.43
CA GLN A 25 -20.13 18.15 4.84
C GLN A 25 -21.07 19.02 5.69
N PHE A 26 -21.12 20.33 5.45
CA PHE A 26 -21.92 21.28 6.22
C PHE A 26 -23.39 21.36 5.77
N GLU A 27 -23.78 20.67 4.70
CA GLU A 27 -25.12 20.74 4.11
C GLU A 27 -26.04 19.59 4.54
N VAL A 28 -25.55 18.66 5.35
CA VAL A 28 -26.25 17.46 5.80
C VAL A 28 -26.43 17.47 7.31
N ASP A 29 -27.46 16.76 7.80
CA ASP A 29 -27.75 16.66 9.23
C ASP A 29 -26.76 15.71 9.93
N SER A 30 -26.28 14.70 9.21
CA SER A 30 -25.25 13.77 9.67
C SER A 30 -24.30 13.44 8.52
N ALA A 31 -23.00 13.71 8.70
CA ALA A 31 -22.00 13.41 7.70
C ALA A 31 -21.72 11.91 7.57
N ALA A 32 -21.25 11.48 6.41
CA ALA A 32 -20.72 10.15 6.20
C ALA A 32 -19.52 9.91 7.12
N GLN A 33 -19.42 8.70 7.64
CA GLN A 33 -18.37 8.33 8.58
C GLN A 33 -17.81 6.94 8.26
N PRO A 34 -16.50 6.71 8.44
CA PRO A 34 -15.96 5.36 8.44
C PRO A 34 -16.63 4.54 9.54
N ARG A 35 -16.95 3.28 9.27
CA ARG A 35 -17.36 2.34 10.31
C ARG A 35 -16.18 2.11 11.26
N GLY A 36 -16.39 2.39 12.55
CA GLY A 36 -15.33 2.44 13.56
C GLY A 36 -14.77 3.85 13.80
N GLY A 37 -15.21 4.85 13.04
CA GLY A 37 -14.80 6.25 13.21
C GLY A 37 -13.47 6.59 12.53
N MET A 38 -13.05 7.84 12.66
CA MET A 38 -11.92 8.37 11.90
C MET A 38 -10.57 7.71 12.24
N ALA A 39 -10.36 7.34 13.50
CA ALA A 39 -9.14 6.66 13.92
C ALA A 39 -8.94 5.32 13.20
N TYR A 40 -10.03 4.62 12.86
CA TYR A 40 -9.97 3.34 12.14
C TYR A 40 -9.60 3.53 10.68
N LEU A 41 -10.14 4.57 10.02
CA LEU A 41 -9.68 4.92 8.67
C LEU A 41 -8.20 5.31 8.70
N GLN A 42 -7.77 6.09 9.69
CA GLN A 42 -6.37 6.49 9.80
C GLN A 42 -5.44 5.28 10.01
N LEU A 43 -5.83 4.32 10.86
CA LEU A 43 -5.11 3.06 11.02
C LEU A 43 -5.07 2.28 9.70
N PHE A 44 -6.21 2.11 9.03
CA PHE A 44 -6.28 1.45 7.73
C PHE A 44 -5.33 2.09 6.71
N LEU A 45 -5.33 3.43 6.60
CA LEU A 45 -4.43 4.16 5.71
C LEU A 45 -2.96 3.93 6.09
N GLN A 46 -2.61 4.06 7.37
CA GLN A 46 -1.23 3.82 7.83
C GLN A 46 -0.74 2.40 7.54
N THR A 47 -1.63 1.42 7.66
CA THR A 47 -1.32 0.01 7.42
C THR A 47 -1.18 -0.33 5.93
N ASN A 48 -1.93 0.35 5.05
CA ASN A 48 -2.02 -0.01 3.63
C ASN A 48 -1.26 0.91 2.66
N LEU A 49 -0.91 2.12 3.08
CA LEU A 49 -0.15 3.07 2.24
C LEU A 49 1.30 2.65 2.06
N ARG A 50 1.73 2.56 0.80
CA ARG A 50 3.10 2.28 0.40
C ARG A 50 3.73 3.54 -0.17
N LYS A 51 4.64 4.17 0.58
CA LYS A 51 5.33 5.36 0.08
C LYS A 51 6.14 4.99 -1.17
N PRO A 52 5.92 5.65 -2.34
CA PRO A 52 6.66 5.33 -3.56
C PRO A 52 8.17 5.48 -3.39
N ILE A 53 8.95 4.64 -4.07
CA ILE A 53 10.41 4.54 -3.88
C ILE A 53 11.13 5.88 -4.11
N ALA A 54 10.72 6.66 -5.11
CA ALA A 54 11.29 7.98 -5.38
C ALA A 54 11.04 8.98 -4.23
N ALA A 55 9.85 8.94 -3.63
CA ALA A 55 9.52 9.77 -2.47
C ALA A 55 10.24 9.29 -1.21
N GLN A 56 10.46 7.97 -1.06
CA GLN A 56 11.26 7.40 0.02
C GLN A 56 12.73 7.83 -0.10
N ALA A 57 13.32 7.73 -1.29
CA ALA A 57 14.71 8.14 -1.56
C ALA A 57 14.94 9.63 -1.24
N ALA A 58 13.97 10.49 -1.58
CA ALA A 58 14.01 11.90 -1.24
C ALA A 58 13.86 12.20 0.28
N GLY A 59 13.40 11.23 1.09
CA GLY A 59 13.18 11.36 2.54
C GLY A 59 12.05 12.30 2.97
N LYS A 60 11.54 13.13 2.07
CA LYS A 60 10.54 14.17 2.38
C LYS A 60 9.16 13.58 2.68
N ALA A 61 8.42 14.25 3.56
CA ALA A 61 6.99 14.00 3.70
C ALA A 61 6.26 14.42 2.41
N VAL A 62 5.22 13.67 2.05
CA VAL A 62 4.33 14.02 0.93
C VAL A 62 2.91 14.11 1.48
N ARG A 63 2.23 15.21 1.18
CA ARG A 63 0.83 15.42 1.52
C ARG A 63 0.04 15.56 0.24
N THR A 64 -1.05 14.81 0.14
CA THR A 64 -2.02 14.90 -0.94
C THR A 64 -3.42 14.89 -0.34
N THR A 65 -4.39 15.45 -1.06
CA THR A 65 -5.79 15.44 -0.61
C THR A 65 -6.58 14.57 -1.57
N VAL A 66 -7.18 13.50 -1.05
CA VAL A 66 -8.09 12.65 -1.81
C VAL A 66 -9.50 13.21 -1.67
N THR A 67 -10.22 13.23 -2.78
CA THR A 67 -11.64 13.57 -2.85
C THR A 67 -12.41 12.37 -3.39
N GLY A 68 -13.69 12.28 -3.03
CA GLY A 68 -14.58 11.23 -3.52
C GLY A 68 -16.02 11.50 -3.09
N ILE A 69 -16.91 10.59 -3.44
CA ILE A 69 -18.33 10.65 -3.08
C ILE A 69 -18.70 9.38 -2.31
N ILE A 70 -19.32 9.56 -1.14
CA ILE A 70 -20.00 8.46 -0.45
C ILE A 70 -21.44 8.42 -0.95
N GLU A 71 -21.79 7.32 -1.60
CA GLU A 71 -23.13 7.05 -2.12
C GLU A 71 -24.10 6.66 -0.98
N PRO A 72 -25.43 6.72 -1.20
CA PRO A 72 -26.43 6.41 -0.16
C PRO A 72 -26.37 4.96 0.34
N ASP A 73 -25.75 4.05 -0.41
CA ASP A 73 -25.50 2.66 -0.01
C ASP A 73 -24.19 2.49 0.80
N GLY A 74 -23.40 3.54 0.94
CA GLY A 74 -22.11 3.56 1.62
C GLY A 74 -20.92 3.19 0.73
N ARG A 75 -21.11 3.03 -0.58
CA ARG A 75 -19.98 2.85 -1.52
C ARG A 75 -19.23 4.17 -1.70
N LEU A 76 -17.92 4.07 -1.87
CA LEU A 76 -17.06 5.19 -2.26
C LEU A 76 -16.89 5.20 -3.78
N THR A 77 -17.19 6.33 -4.42
CA THR A 77 -17.11 6.55 -5.88
C THR A 77 -16.33 7.83 -6.21
N GLU A 78 -16.00 8.01 -7.49
CA GLU A 78 -15.36 9.24 -8.02
C GLU A 78 -14.07 9.65 -7.28
N VAL A 79 -13.29 8.67 -6.83
CA VAL A 79 -12.07 8.89 -6.05
C VAL A 79 -10.98 9.51 -6.92
N LYS A 80 -10.45 10.64 -6.50
CA LYS A 80 -9.32 11.34 -7.17
C LYS A 80 -8.47 12.09 -6.16
N ALA A 81 -7.18 12.20 -6.43
CA ALA A 81 -6.30 13.09 -5.68
C ALA A 81 -6.29 14.50 -6.30
N ILE A 82 -6.18 15.51 -5.45
CA ILE A 82 -5.73 16.84 -5.86
C ILE A 82 -4.22 16.70 -6.12
N PRO A 83 -3.74 16.99 -7.35
CA PRO A 83 -2.34 16.77 -7.71
C PRO A 83 -1.36 17.43 -6.73
N SER A 84 -0.41 16.65 -6.23
CA SER A 84 0.71 17.12 -5.42
C SER A 84 1.99 17.21 -6.27
N ASN A 85 3.13 17.47 -5.61
CA ASN A 85 4.44 17.41 -6.25
C ASN A 85 4.97 15.96 -6.42
N SER A 86 4.16 14.95 -6.09
CA SER A 86 4.51 13.54 -6.23
C SER A 86 3.35 12.74 -6.84
N PRO A 87 3.25 12.68 -8.18
CA PRO A 87 2.18 11.96 -8.86
C PRO A 87 2.04 10.48 -8.47
N ASP A 88 3.15 9.83 -8.14
CA ASP A 88 3.14 8.43 -7.69
C ASP A 88 2.49 8.29 -6.31
N ALA A 89 2.70 9.25 -5.41
CA ALA A 89 2.09 9.27 -4.10
C ALA A 89 0.59 9.58 -4.20
N ASP A 90 0.20 10.44 -5.15
CA ASP A 90 -1.21 10.71 -5.46
C ASP A 90 -1.93 9.45 -5.95
N ARG A 91 -1.31 8.71 -6.89
CA ARG A 91 -1.85 7.43 -7.38
C ARG A 91 -2.01 6.40 -6.26
N GLU A 92 -1.00 6.29 -5.39
CA GLU A 92 -1.07 5.39 -4.23
C GLU A 92 -2.15 5.80 -3.24
N ALA A 93 -2.29 7.09 -2.95
CA ALA A 93 -3.33 7.61 -2.07
C ALA A 93 -4.73 7.29 -2.62
N VAL A 94 -4.95 7.49 -3.92
CA VAL A 94 -6.20 7.10 -4.59
C VAL A 94 -6.43 5.60 -4.47
N ARG A 95 -5.43 4.76 -4.78
CA ARG A 95 -5.54 3.29 -4.70
C ARG A 95 -5.99 2.85 -3.32
N VAL A 96 -5.27 3.24 -2.28
CA VAL A 96 -5.55 2.80 -0.90
C VAL A 96 -6.88 3.35 -0.41
N PHE A 97 -7.17 4.63 -0.66
CA PHE A 97 -8.43 5.23 -0.23
C PHE A 97 -9.64 4.55 -0.89
N SER A 98 -9.51 4.15 -2.17
CA SER A 98 -10.55 3.44 -2.92
C SER A 98 -10.81 2.02 -2.40
N LEU A 99 -9.83 1.40 -1.74
CA LEU A 99 -9.97 0.06 -1.15
C LEU A 99 -10.81 0.07 0.15
N PHE A 100 -10.99 1.23 0.79
CA PHE A 100 -11.79 1.32 2.00
C PHE A 100 -13.28 1.39 1.67
N ASN A 101 -13.99 0.27 1.83
CA ASN A 101 -15.41 0.11 1.49
C ASN A 101 -16.27 -0.16 2.73
N ALA A 102 -15.98 0.54 3.83
CA ALA A 102 -16.66 0.39 5.10
C ALA A 102 -17.21 1.74 5.60
N TRP A 103 -17.90 2.49 4.72
CA TRP A 103 -18.52 3.76 5.10
C TRP A 103 -19.94 3.59 5.64
N GLN A 104 -20.33 4.57 6.44
CA GLN A 104 -21.71 4.89 6.77
C GLN A 104 -22.09 6.12 5.93
N PRO A 105 -23.21 6.08 5.19
CA PRO A 105 -23.63 7.19 4.33
C PRO A 105 -24.09 8.40 5.15
N ALA A 106 -24.02 9.58 4.54
CA ALA A 106 -24.56 10.80 5.11
C ALA A 106 -26.10 10.76 5.14
N ARG A 107 -26.70 11.58 6.01
CA ARG A 107 -28.16 11.75 6.11
C ARG A 107 -28.58 13.22 6.05
N LYS A 108 -29.66 13.49 5.32
CA LYS A 108 -30.31 14.79 5.25
C LYS A 108 -31.83 14.61 5.15
N GLY A 109 -32.58 15.25 6.04
CA GLY A 109 -34.03 15.07 6.12
C GLY A 109 -34.44 13.63 6.43
N GLY A 110 -33.63 12.90 7.21
CA GLY A 110 -33.86 11.48 7.56
C GLY A 110 -33.42 10.47 6.49
N GLU A 111 -33.25 10.90 5.24
CA GLU A 111 -32.87 10.06 4.10
C GLU A 111 -31.35 9.94 3.95
N ARG A 112 -30.88 8.83 3.37
CA ARG A 112 -29.48 8.65 3.00
C ARG A 112 -29.18 9.42 1.73
N VAL A 113 -28.08 10.17 1.70
CA VAL A 113 -27.75 11.07 0.59
C VAL A 113 -26.30 10.93 0.15
N ARG A 114 -26.02 11.37 -1.09
CA ARG A 114 -24.68 11.48 -1.64
C ARG A 114 -23.92 12.58 -0.94
N GLN A 115 -22.70 12.32 -0.50
CA GLN A 115 -21.84 13.34 0.12
C GLN A 115 -20.44 13.35 -0.49
N ALA A 116 -19.97 14.53 -0.88
CA ALA A 116 -18.57 14.75 -1.24
C ALA A 116 -17.70 14.75 0.03
N ILE A 117 -16.58 14.05 -0.04
CA ILE A 117 -15.58 14.01 1.01
C ILE A 117 -14.24 14.53 0.50
N ASN A 118 -13.48 15.14 1.40
CA ASN A 118 -12.09 15.51 1.21
C ASN A 118 -11.28 14.97 2.38
N PHE A 119 -10.17 14.30 2.10
CA PHE A 119 -9.36 13.66 3.12
C PHE A 119 -7.87 13.87 2.86
N PRO A 120 -7.12 14.50 3.78
CA PRO A 120 -5.68 14.63 3.65
C PRO A 120 -4.99 13.29 3.92
N VAL A 121 -4.21 12.81 2.96
CA VAL A 121 -3.34 11.65 3.09
C VAL A 121 -1.90 12.13 3.27
N LEU A 122 -1.22 11.61 4.30
CA LEU A 122 0.15 11.96 4.64
C LEU A 122 1.05 10.73 4.53
N PHE A 123 2.01 10.79 3.61
CA PHE A 123 3.17 9.91 3.61
C PHE A 123 4.24 10.54 4.52
N LYS A 124 4.58 9.84 5.61
CA LYS A 124 5.56 10.33 6.59
C LYS A 124 6.95 10.48 5.96
N ALA A 125 7.74 11.39 6.51
CA ALA A 125 9.16 11.50 6.18
C ALA A 125 9.92 10.25 6.65
N ASN A 126 11.05 9.97 6.02
CA ASN A 126 11.99 8.92 6.40
C ASN A 126 13.42 9.41 6.12
N GLU A 127 14.42 8.69 6.63
CA GLU A 127 15.82 8.97 6.29
C GLU A 127 16.01 8.82 4.76
N PRO A 128 16.51 9.84 4.06
CA PRO A 128 16.76 9.74 2.63
C PRO A 128 17.84 8.70 2.33
N PHE A 129 17.78 8.13 1.12
CA PHE A 129 18.80 7.22 0.62
C PHE A 129 19.03 7.43 -0.87
N VAL A 130 20.17 6.97 -1.36
CA VAL A 130 20.50 7.06 -2.77
C VAL A 130 19.70 6.03 -3.54
N TYR A 131 18.94 6.46 -4.53
CA TYR A 131 18.26 5.59 -5.47
C TYR A 131 18.72 5.94 -6.89
N ALA A 132 19.41 5.01 -7.55
CA ALA A 132 19.97 5.21 -8.88
C ALA A 132 19.92 3.91 -9.66
N ASN A 133 19.57 4.00 -10.95
CA ASN A 133 19.53 2.85 -11.88
C ASN A 133 18.70 1.67 -11.35
N GLY A 134 17.58 1.95 -10.67
CA GLY A 134 16.72 0.91 -10.11
C GLY A 134 17.23 0.28 -8.81
N ALA A 135 18.29 0.80 -8.19
CA ALA A 135 18.84 0.25 -6.96
C ALA A 135 18.94 1.30 -5.84
N ARG A 136 18.69 0.84 -4.61
CA ARG A 136 19.07 1.57 -3.39
C ARG A 136 20.56 1.37 -3.14
N ILE A 137 21.26 2.45 -2.80
CA ILE A 137 22.69 2.45 -2.49
C ILE A 137 22.92 2.99 -1.08
N ASP A 138 23.27 2.10 -0.16
CA ASP A 138 23.64 2.45 1.21
C ASP A 138 25.17 2.47 1.35
N HIS A 139 25.72 3.43 2.09
CA HIS A 139 27.15 3.56 2.31
C HIS A 139 27.51 3.24 3.76
N PHE A 140 28.67 2.60 3.95
CA PHE A 140 29.15 2.21 5.27
C PHE A 140 30.63 2.54 5.45
N ASP A 141 31.02 2.85 6.68
CA ASP A 141 32.41 3.07 7.07
C ASP A 141 33.20 1.75 7.20
N ALA A 142 34.46 1.82 7.62
CA ALA A 142 35.32 0.64 7.82
C ALA A 142 34.80 -0.36 8.88
N LYS A 143 33.90 0.08 9.75
CA LYS A 143 33.28 -0.72 10.82
C LYS A 143 31.87 -1.18 10.46
N TYR A 144 31.46 -1.03 9.19
CA TYR A 144 30.11 -1.31 8.70
C TYR A 144 29.02 -0.44 9.33
N ALA A 145 29.37 0.73 9.90
CA ALA A 145 28.38 1.70 10.35
C ALA A 145 27.87 2.51 9.16
N PHE A 146 26.55 2.76 9.10
CA PHE A 146 25.95 3.58 8.05
C PHE A 146 26.54 4.98 8.03
N VAL A 147 26.84 5.49 6.84
CA VAL A 147 27.30 6.87 6.62
C VAL A 147 26.51 7.53 5.48
N PRO A 148 26.31 8.85 5.53
CA PRO A 148 25.66 9.57 4.44
C PRO A 148 26.41 9.44 3.11
N MET A 149 25.68 9.62 2.02
CA MET A 149 26.26 9.68 0.67
C MET A 149 27.35 10.76 0.61
N GLY A 150 28.47 10.44 -0.04
CA GLY A 150 29.60 11.36 -0.21
C GLY A 150 30.50 11.49 1.02
N SER A 151 30.21 10.78 2.12
CA SER A 151 31.09 10.75 3.29
C SER A 151 32.48 10.22 2.91
N GLU A 152 33.52 10.95 3.29
CA GLU A 152 34.91 10.51 3.13
C GLU A 152 35.25 9.25 3.96
N GLN A 153 34.40 8.92 4.93
CA GLN A 153 34.52 7.73 5.77
C GLN A 153 34.00 6.47 5.05
N ALA A 154 33.24 6.61 3.96
CA ALA A 154 32.70 5.47 3.22
C ALA A 154 33.82 4.55 2.73
N ARG A 155 33.72 3.27 3.07
CA ARG A 155 34.62 2.20 2.64
C ARG A 155 33.88 1.06 1.95
N PHE A 156 32.58 0.94 2.24
CA PHE A 156 31.70 0.00 1.59
C PHE A 156 30.45 0.70 1.05
N ARG A 157 29.88 0.14 -0.01
CA ARG A 157 28.52 0.44 -0.44
C ARG A 157 27.76 -0.84 -0.74
N GLN A 158 26.50 -0.87 -0.36
CA GLN A 158 25.58 -1.96 -0.67
C GLN A 158 24.63 -1.51 -1.76
N ILE A 159 24.54 -2.28 -2.84
CA ILE A 159 23.64 -2.05 -3.96
C ILE A 159 22.51 -3.07 -3.84
N THR A 160 21.30 -2.58 -3.58
CA THR A 160 20.08 -3.40 -3.50
C THR A 160 19.17 -3.06 -4.68
N PRO A 161 19.08 -3.91 -5.72
CA PRO A 161 18.12 -3.73 -6.81
C PRO A 161 16.69 -3.73 -6.27
N LEU A 162 15.84 -2.81 -6.71
CA LEU A 162 14.45 -2.69 -6.28
C LEU A 162 13.53 -2.52 -7.48
N ASP A 163 12.34 -3.08 -7.41
CA ASP A 163 11.26 -2.78 -8.35
C ASP A 163 10.60 -1.43 -8.02
N ALA A 164 9.58 -1.05 -8.81
CA ALA A 164 8.84 0.19 -8.62
C ALA A 164 8.08 0.27 -7.27
N ASN A 165 7.83 -0.87 -6.62
CA ASN A 165 7.18 -0.97 -5.31
C ASN A 165 8.19 -1.02 -4.16
N GLY A 166 9.49 -0.98 -4.44
CA GLY A 166 10.54 -1.10 -3.43
C GLY A 166 10.79 -2.55 -2.97
N ILE A 167 10.32 -3.55 -3.72
CA ILE A 167 10.61 -4.97 -3.47
C ILE A 167 11.94 -5.31 -4.13
N ASN A 168 12.81 -6.00 -3.40
CA ASN A 168 14.07 -6.47 -3.97
C ASN A 168 13.82 -7.44 -5.13
N ASN A 169 14.50 -7.22 -6.25
CA ASN A 169 14.34 -8.02 -7.47
C ASN A 169 15.69 -8.51 -8.06
N GLY A 170 16.77 -8.44 -7.29
CA GLY A 170 18.09 -8.88 -7.75
C GLY A 170 19.09 -9.13 -6.63
N ASP A 171 20.26 -9.65 -7.03
CA ASP A 171 21.36 -9.91 -6.11
C ASP A 171 21.77 -8.62 -5.38
N VAL A 172 21.98 -8.71 -4.07
CA VAL A 172 22.57 -7.61 -3.32
C VAL A 172 24.07 -7.70 -3.41
N ILE A 173 24.69 -6.60 -3.82
CA ILE A 173 26.14 -6.53 -4.04
C ILE A 173 26.74 -5.63 -2.97
N LEU A 174 27.69 -6.17 -2.22
CA LEU A 174 28.55 -5.37 -1.35
C LEU A 174 29.83 -5.07 -2.11
N GLU A 175 30.15 -3.79 -2.24
CA GLU A 175 31.38 -3.31 -2.85
C GLU A 175 32.25 -2.61 -1.82
N LYS A 176 33.57 -2.78 -1.94
CA LYS A 176 34.58 -2.07 -1.15
C LYS A 176 35.31 -1.09 -2.05
N GLY A 177 35.55 0.11 -1.55
CA GLY A 177 36.15 1.16 -2.38
C GLY A 177 36.20 2.52 -1.74
N LYS A 178 36.63 3.51 -2.54
CA LYS A 178 36.62 4.94 -2.19
C LYS A 178 36.49 5.77 -3.47
N GLY A 179 35.76 6.87 -3.40
CA GLY A 179 35.58 7.79 -4.55
C GLY A 179 34.83 7.11 -5.68
N THR A 180 35.45 7.00 -6.86
CA THR A 180 34.87 6.31 -8.03
C THR A 180 35.34 4.85 -8.16
N ASN A 181 36.31 4.43 -7.36
CA ASN A 181 36.93 3.11 -7.48
C ASN A 181 36.26 2.15 -6.49
N TRP A 182 35.31 1.38 -7.00
CA TRP A 182 34.56 0.36 -6.24
C TRP A 182 34.76 -1.02 -6.85
N GLN A 183 34.93 -2.03 -6.01
CA GLN A 183 35.07 -3.42 -6.42
C GLN A 183 34.14 -4.30 -5.59
N ALA A 184 33.44 -5.23 -6.25
CA ALA A 184 32.58 -6.19 -5.57
C ALA A 184 33.41 -7.11 -4.65
N VAL A 185 32.95 -7.25 -3.40
CA VAL A 185 33.59 -8.10 -2.38
C VAL A 185 32.68 -9.19 -1.88
N SER A 186 31.35 -9.03 -1.97
CA SER A 186 30.39 -10.06 -1.65
C SER A 186 29.11 -9.88 -2.46
N ARG A 187 28.36 -10.97 -2.60
CA ARG A 187 27.07 -11.02 -3.28
C ARG A 187 26.12 -11.92 -2.51
N THR A 188 25.02 -11.36 -2.05
CA THR A 188 23.91 -12.13 -1.46
C THR A 188 22.91 -12.45 -2.57
N LYS A 189 22.67 -13.75 -2.79
CA LYS A 189 21.85 -14.18 -3.93
C LYS A 189 20.38 -13.86 -3.73
N PHE A 190 19.77 -13.34 -4.78
CA PHE A 190 18.32 -13.29 -4.88
C PHE A 190 17.78 -14.64 -5.30
N VAL A 191 16.72 -15.07 -4.62
CA VAL A 191 16.04 -16.33 -4.87
C VAL A 191 14.60 -16.02 -5.18
N ASN A 192 14.12 -16.60 -6.28
CA ASN A 192 12.71 -16.65 -6.64
C ASN A 192 12.32 -18.11 -6.81
N ARG A 193 11.46 -18.63 -5.92
CA ARG A 193 11.08 -20.04 -5.87
C ARG A 193 9.57 -20.20 -5.95
N LEU A 194 9.12 -21.13 -6.79
CA LEU A 194 7.74 -21.58 -6.79
C LEU A 194 7.43 -22.34 -5.49
N ARG A 195 6.47 -21.85 -4.72
CA ARG A 195 5.74 -22.61 -3.71
C ARG A 195 4.53 -23.26 -4.38
N PRO A 196 4.46 -24.60 -4.49
CA PRO A 196 3.30 -25.26 -5.07
C PRO A 196 2.05 -25.02 -4.23
N ALA A 197 0.88 -25.15 -4.85
CA ALA A 197 -0.39 -25.09 -4.14
C ALA A 197 -0.43 -26.19 -3.06
N ASN A 198 -0.90 -25.84 -1.87
CA ASN A 198 -1.03 -26.75 -0.75
C ASN A 198 -2.24 -26.34 0.13
N LEU A 199 -2.40 -27.00 1.28
CA LEU A 199 -3.49 -26.69 2.21
C LEU A 199 -3.46 -25.24 2.73
N SER A 200 -2.31 -24.58 2.66
CA SER A 200 -2.13 -23.18 3.08
C SER A 200 -2.49 -22.16 1.99
N GLY A 201 -2.69 -22.58 0.73
CA GLY A 201 -3.14 -21.68 -0.33
C GLY A 201 -2.72 -22.07 -1.75
N PRO A 202 -3.05 -21.23 -2.74
CA PRO A 202 -2.68 -21.44 -4.14
C PRO A 202 -1.15 -21.36 -4.34
N ALA A 203 -0.73 -21.78 -5.53
CA ALA A 203 0.67 -21.64 -5.95
C ALA A 203 1.10 -20.17 -5.91
N ALA A 204 2.34 -19.93 -5.49
CA ALA A 204 2.88 -18.59 -5.27
C ALA A 204 4.38 -18.55 -5.56
N GLN A 205 4.91 -17.36 -5.85
CA GLN A 205 6.34 -17.11 -5.92
C GLN A 205 6.83 -16.61 -4.57
N VAL A 206 7.89 -17.21 -4.03
CA VAL A 206 8.57 -16.75 -2.82
C VAL A 206 9.88 -16.12 -3.24
N VAL A 207 9.98 -14.81 -3.01
CA VAL A 207 11.12 -13.99 -3.42
C VAL A 207 11.83 -13.39 -2.22
N GLY A 208 13.15 -13.35 -2.26
CA GLY A 208 13.95 -12.80 -1.16
C GLY A 208 15.43 -13.06 -1.35
N GLN A 209 16.22 -12.83 -0.31
CA GLN A 209 17.66 -13.08 -0.33
C GLN A 209 18.00 -14.29 0.53
N GLN A 210 18.99 -15.05 0.09
CA GLN A 210 19.56 -16.14 0.90
C GLN A 210 21.05 -15.93 1.13
N THR A 211 21.48 -16.25 2.35
CA THR A 211 22.89 -16.43 2.70
C THR A 211 23.45 -17.71 2.04
N ASP A 212 24.77 -17.90 2.08
CA ASP A 212 25.45 -19.02 1.40
C ASP A 212 25.00 -20.41 1.92
N ASP A 213 24.51 -20.47 3.16
CA ASP A 213 23.92 -21.66 3.78
C ASP A 213 22.44 -21.90 3.37
N HIS A 214 21.91 -21.07 2.45
CA HIS A 214 20.51 -21.07 1.98
C HIS A 214 19.48 -20.58 3.03
N SER A 215 19.93 -19.97 4.12
CA SER A 215 19.03 -19.33 5.08
C SER A 215 18.48 -18.01 4.53
N TRP A 216 17.19 -17.74 4.74
CA TRP A 216 16.59 -16.46 4.35
C TRP A 216 17.17 -15.30 5.16
N THR A 217 17.35 -14.15 4.52
CA THR A 217 17.79 -12.92 5.18
C THR A 217 17.09 -11.70 4.58
N GLY A 218 16.82 -10.69 5.39
CA GLY A 218 16.04 -9.52 5.00
C GLY A 218 14.56 -9.85 4.80
N THR A 219 13.85 -8.99 4.07
CA THR A 219 12.42 -9.20 3.78
C THR A 219 12.22 -10.24 2.68
N VAL A 220 11.45 -11.27 3.00
CA VAL A 220 10.94 -12.27 2.06
C VAL A 220 9.49 -11.95 1.75
N TYR A 221 9.14 -12.04 0.47
CA TYR A 221 7.79 -11.76 -0.02
C TYR A 221 7.21 -13.01 -0.68
N THR A 222 5.95 -13.30 -0.38
CA THR A 222 5.15 -14.27 -1.13
C THR A 222 4.24 -13.49 -2.08
N LEU A 223 4.35 -13.79 -3.36
CA LEU A 223 3.58 -13.16 -4.44
C LEU A 223 2.65 -14.20 -5.07
N SER A 224 1.45 -13.78 -5.48
CA SER A 224 0.60 -14.59 -6.36
C SER A 224 1.32 -14.85 -7.69
N MET A 225 0.78 -15.77 -8.49
CA MET A 225 1.30 -16.01 -9.84
C MET A 225 1.14 -14.80 -10.78
N THR A 226 0.28 -13.84 -10.43
CA THR A 226 0.10 -12.55 -11.13
C THR A 226 0.98 -11.43 -10.57
N GLY A 227 1.75 -11.69 -9.50
CA GLY A 227 2.66 -10.72 -8.88
C GLY A 227 2.04 -9.92 -7.72
N ASP A 228 0.80 -10.21 -7.33
CA ASP A 228 0.14 -9.54 -6.20
C ASP A 228 0.76 -9.98 -4.88
N LEU A 229 1.00 -9.03 -3.97
CA LEU A 229 1.60 -9.33 -2.68
C LEU A 229 0.61 -10.09 -1.78
N LEU A 230 0.99 -11.30 -1.36
CA LEU A 230 0.20 -12.16 -0.46
C LEU A 230 0.73 -12.16 0.97
N GLU A 231 2.05 -12.05 1.14
CA GLU A 231 2.71 -12.08 2.44
C GLU A 231 4.06 -11.36 2.41
N GLN A 232 4.46 -10.74 3.51
CA GLN A 232 5.84 -10.35 3.78
C GLN A 232 6.25 -10.78 5.20
N GLN A 233 7.52 -11.17 5.35
CA GLN A 233 8.14 -11.50 6.63
C GLN A 233 9.62 -11.11 6.57
N HIS A 234 10.12 -10.47 7.62
CA HIS A 234 11.55 -10.22 7.75
C HIS A 234 12.24 -11.43 8.40
N TYR A 235 13.45 -11.73 7.95
CA TYR A 235 14.27 -12.82 8.46
C TYR A 235 15.66 -12.33 8.83
N GLN A 236 16.19 -12.84 9.93
CA GLN A 236 17.60 -12.76 10.28
C GLN A 236 18.18 -14.17 10.40
N ASN A 237 19.12 -14.51 9.51
CA ASN A 237 19.81 -15.81 9.50
C ASN A 237 18.84 -17.01 9.52
N GLY A 238 17.80 -16.95 8.68
CA GLY A 238 16.78 -18.01 8.55
C GLY A 238 15.69 -17.97 9.62
N ILE A 239 15.79 -17.10 10.61
CA ILE A 239 14.80 -16.96 11.69
C ILE A 239 13.86 -15.80 11.36
N PRO A 240 12.54 -16.01 11.30
CA PRO A 240 11.58 -14.92 11.18
C PRO A 240 11.72 -13.94 12.36
N ASP A 241 11.84 -12.65 12.07
CA ASP A 241 11.86 -11.58 13.06
C ASP A 241 10.96 -10.41 12.64
N GLY A 242 10.54 -9.62 13.63
CA GLY A 242 9.67 -8.47 13.40
C GLY A 242 8.24 -8.86 13.01
N MET A 243 7.61 -8.03 12.18
CA MET A 243 6.19 -8.12 11.87
C MET A 243 5.94 -8.91 10.58
N GLN A 244 5.14 -9.97 10.69
CA GLN A 244 4.52 -10.64 9.55
C GLN A 244 3.35 -9.81 9.04
N THR A 245 3.20 -9.67 7.72
CA THR A 245 1.99 -9.08 7.12
C THR A 245 1.43 -10.00 6.04
N THR A 246 0.15 -10.32 6.11
CA THR A 246 -0.58 -11.05 5.06
C THR A 246 -1.61 -10.14 4.41
N TYR A 247 -1.99 -10.45 3.17
CA TYR A 247 -2.87 -9.62 2.35
C TYR A 247 -4.04 -10.43 1.80
N HIS A 248 -5.19 -9.78 1.71
CA HIS A 248 -6.33 -10.26 0.93
C HIS A 248 -6.03 -10.14 -0.57
N GLU A 249 -6.79 -10.86 -1.39
CA GLU A 249 -6.65 -10.84 -2.86
C GLU A 249 -6.84 -9.44 -3.47
N ASN A 250 -7.60 -8.55 -2.82
CA ASN A 250 -7.76 -7.16 -3.25
C ASN A 250 -6.60 -6.23 -2.84
N GLY A 251 -5.52 -6.78 -2.24
CA GLY A 251 -4.32 -6.06 -1.83
C GLY A 251 -4.44 -5.32 -0.50
N ILE A 252 -5.56 -5.44 0.22
CA ILE A 252 -5.69 -4.93 1.59
C ILE A 252 -4.95 -5.85 2.54
N VAL A 253 -4.23 -5.28 3.52
CA VAL A 253 -3.65 -6.04 4.63
C VAL A 253 -4.74 -6.84 5.35
N GLN A 254 -4.60 -8.16 5.33
CA GLN A 254 -5.49 -9.09 6.03
C GLN A 254 -5.13 -9.18 7.50
N GLN A 255 -3.84 -9.35 7.81
CA GLN A 255 -3.36 -9.49 9.18
C GLN A 255 -1.93 -9.00 9.32
N GLN A 256 -1.64 -8.33 10.42
CA GLN A 256 -0.29 -8.09 10.91
C GLN A 256 -0.10 -8.87 12.20
N THR A 257 0.98 -9.64 12.28
CA THR A 257 1.36 -10.40 13.47
C THR A 257 2.75 -9.96 13.90
N TYR A 258 2.91 -9.57 15.15
CA TYR A 258 4.21 -9.28 15.75
C TYR A 258 4.41 -10.19 16.94
N SER A 259 5.49 -10.95 16.93
CA SER A 259 5.89 -11.85 18.01
C SER A 259 7.23 -11.42 18.56
N ASP A 260 7.28 -11.24 19.88
CA ASP A 260 8.53 -11.17 20.64
C ASP A 260 8.67 -12.40 21.55
N LYS A 261 9.66 -12.41 22.44
CA LYS A 261 9.94 -13.56 23.30
C LYS A 261 8.82 -13.87 24.30
N GLU A 262 8.01 -12.88 24.64
CA GLU A 262 7.04 -12.95 25.74
C GLU A 262 5.60 -12.77 25.26
N SER A 263 5.39 -12.29 24.03
CA SER A 263 4.06 -11.96 23.57
C SER A 263 3.91 -12.08 22.07
N THR A 264 2.68 -12.35 21.65
CA THR A 264 2.27 -12.24 20.26
C THR A 264 1.06 -11.33 20.18
N SER A 265 1.19 -10.26 19.40
CA SER A 265 0.09 -9.37 19.05
C SER A 265 -0.30 -9.59 17.59
N SER A 266 -1.58 -9.53 17.31
CA SER A 266 -2.08 -9.55 15.93
C SER A 266 -3.23 -8.57 15.76
N THR A 267 -3.27 -7.94 14.59
CA THR A 267 -4.38 -7.09 14.15
C THR A 267 -4.82 -7.58 12.79
N SER A 268 -6.13 -7.74 12.59
CA SER A 268 -6.72 -8.29 11.37
C SER A 268 -7.83 -7.39 10.84
N TRP A 269 -8.04 -7.40 9.53
CA TRP A 269 -9.04 -6.60 8.83
C TRP A 269 -9.88 -7.46 7.90
N TYR A 270 -11.12 -7.05 7.66
CA TYR A 270 -11.97 -7.60 6.60
C TYR A 270 -11.49 -7.11 5.23
N PRO A 271 -11.87 -7.78 4.13
CA PRO A 271 -11.60 -7.31 2.76
C PRO A 271 -12.24 -5.94 2.43
N THR A 272 -13.12 -5.41 3.29
CA THR A 272 -13.67 -4.06 3.17
C THR A 272 -12.77 -2.97 3.74
N GLY A 273 -11.67 -3.35 4.40
CA GLY A 273 -10.79 -2.45 5.17
C GLY A 273 -11.25 -2.18 6.60
N GLN A 274 -12.42 -2.70 7.01
CA GLN A 274 -12.86 -2.60 8.40
C GLN A 274 -11.98 -3.45 9.32
N LEU A 275 -11.54 -2.88 10.45
CA LEU A 275 -10.85 -3.64 11.49
C LEU A 275 -11.75 -4.80 11.96
N LYS A 276 -11.20 -6.01 11.93
CA LYS A 276 -11.88 -7.24 12.35
C LYS A 276 -11.61 -7.54 13.81
N GLN A 277 -10.35 -7.62 14.20
CA GLN A 277 -9.97 -7.96 15.56
C GLN A 277 -8.52 -7.59 15.86
N THR A 278 -8.27 -7.20 17.10
CA THR A 278 -6.93 -7.13 17.71
C THR A 278 -6.83 -8.18 18.81
N ARG A 279 -5.74 -8.95 18.83
CA ARG A 279 -5.43 -9.94 19.88
C ARG A 279 -4.04 -9.67 20.42
N SER A 280 -3.86 -9.92 21.71
CA SER A 280 -2.55 -9.97 22.35
C SER A 280 -2.54 -11.14 23.31
N THR A 281 -1.56 -12.03 23.15
CA THR A 281 -1.31 -13.17 24.03
C THR A 281 0.06 -12.99 24.66
N LYS A 282 0.13 -13.15 25.97
CA LYS A 282 1.37 -13.25 26.75
C LYS A 282 1.64 -14.71 27.06
#